data_AF-A0A1I1T050-F1
#
_entry.id   AF-A0A1I1T050-F1
#
_cell.length_a   1.000
_cell.length_b   1.000
_cell.length_c   1.000
_cell.angle_alpha   90.00
_cell.angle_beta   90.00
_cell.angle_gamma   90.00
#
_symmetry.space_group_name_H-M   'P 1'
#
loop_
_entity.id
_entity.type
_entity.pdbx_description
1 polymer ?
#
loop_
_entity_poly.entity_id
_entity_poly.type
_entity_poly.pdbx_seq_one_letter_code
_entity_poly.pdbx_strand_id
1 'polypeptide(L)'
;MTVRRLALLAVLAACDRLPEPSLEGEHVRIGASPGLEPCAGNLAHMDLFVARLAAEMGVTAPTGDDRFTFYWLTPDDFVDLSPCPREVTACTVFDTIYSNAAMLDHELVHLFAHDTSAFFAEGFAVAYEGLGGGVHDERATRITRRDVWPSLLSVLWIGVDYDDAGAFVAYLLDRHGLAEFQAALPHFPLLASRAGIDRVFRDRFGVSLADSVAEFTAERERCPHLAYDRKLMECDAPRIAWDGRRYAEYRRLAADEPDAIGPFGRDGLLVLRSIDIPEDGTYELEIVVDPRVTDGVVFFRPTVSVVGCGGCDDEPVVHETDQARRVELRAGRHSLRLHGSTRVDTRVAWSITRVDDPTPR
;
A
#
# COMPACT_ATOMS: atom_id res chain seq x y z
N MET A 1 -32.95 38.75 25.77
CA MET A 1 -32.28 37.43 25.95
C MET A 1 -32.32 36.59 24.66
N THR A 2 -32.10 37.19 23.48
CA THR A 2 -32.36 36.52 22.18
C THR A 2 -31.12 36.37 21.31
N VAL A 3 -30.16 37.31 21.38
CA VAL A 3 -28.95 37.29 20.53
C VAL A 3 -27.92 36.24 20.98
N ARG A 4 -27.80 35.98 22.30
CA ARG A 4 -26.82 35.04 22.87
C ARG A 4 -27.14 33.56 22.57
N ARG A 5 -28.40 33.22 22.31
CA ARG A 5 -28.82 31.86 21.93
C ARG A 5 -28.63 31.59 20.42
N LEU A 6 -28.81 32.60 19.58
CA LEU A 6 -28.56 32.50 18.14
C LEU A 6 -27.07 32.35 17.80
N ALA A 7 -26.18 33.02 18.55
CA ALA A 7 -24.73 32.86 18.38
C ALA A 7 -24.23 31.46 18.78
N LEU A 8 -24.82 30.82 19.80
CA LEU A 8 -24.43 29.48 20.24
C LEU A 8 -24.87 28.39 19.23
N LEU A 9 -26.04 28.57 18.58
CA LEU A 9 -26.53 27.67 17.52
C LEU A 9 -25.70 27.77 16.23
N ALA A 10 -25.20 28.97 15.87
CA ALA A 10 -24.37 29.16 14.69
C ALA A 10 -22.95 28.59 14.84
N VAL A 11 -22.41 28.55 16.06
CA VAL A 11 -21.09 27.93 16.33
C VAL A 11 -21.18 26.41 16.32
N LEU A 12 -22.28 25.82 16.81
CA LEU A 12 -22.48 24.36 16.74
C LEU A 12 -22.72 23.87 15.30
N ALA A 13 -23.44 24.64 14.47
CA ALA A 13 -23.67 24.28 13.07
C ALA A 13 -22.41 24.36 12.18
N ALA A 14 -21.32 24.96 12.66
CA ALA A 14 -20.05 25.03 11.94
C ALA A 14 -19.09 23.87 12.27
N CYS A 15 -19.40 23.06 13.29
CA CYS A 15 -18.57 21.93 13.71
C CYS A 15 -18.88 20.62 12.95
N ASP A 16 -20.06 20.50 12.34
CA ASP A 16 -20.52 19.26 11.68
C ASP A 16 -20.39 19.34 10.15
N ARG A 17 -19.21 19.71 9.64
CA ARG A 17 -19.00 19.79 8.18
C ARG A 17 -18.43 18.51 7.56
N LEU A 18 -17.80 17.65 8.35
CA LEU A 18 -17.30 16.37 7.85
C LEU A 18 -18.49 15.43 7.58
N PRO A 19 -18.39 14.56 6.55
CA PRO A 19 -19.44 13.59 6.28
C PRO A 19 -19.56 12.62 7.45
N GLU A 20 -20.78 12.36 7.91
CA GLU A 20 -21.03 11.32 8.92
C GLU A 20 -20.53 9.96 8.39
N PRO A 21 -19.77 9.18 9.18
CA PRO A 21 -19.39 7.83 8.80
C PRO A 21 -20.62 6.98 8.46
N SER A 22 -20.64 6.41 7.26
CA SER A 22 -21.77 5.62 6.74
C SER A 22 -21.43 4.15 6.57
N LEU A 23 -20.13 3.81 6.63
CA LEU A 23 -19.63 2.45 6.60
C LEU A 23 -18.84 2.20 7.89
N GLU A 24 -19.18 1.13 8.59
CA GLU A 24 -18.54 0.75 9.85
C GLU A 24 -18.08 -0.69 9.80
N GLY A 25 -16.78 -0.86 10.02
CA GLY A 25 -16.10 -2.13 10.16
C GLY A 25 -15.86 -2.49 11.62
N GLU A 26 -15.03 -3.49 11.84
CA GLU A 26 -14.53 -3.85 13.16
C GLU A 26 -13.55 -2.79 13.70
N HIS A 27 -12.64 -2.32 12.85
CA HIS A 27 -11.50 -1.48 13.22
C HIS A 27 -11.55 -0.07 12.61
N VAL A 28 -12.22 0.08 11.46
CA VAL A 28 -12.29 1.34 10.71
C VAL A 28 -13.74 1.75 10.50
N ARG A 29 -14.00 3.07 10.53
CA ARG A 29 -15.23 3.67 10.00
C ARG A 29 -14.90 4.65 8.88
N ILE A 30 -15.74 4.71 7.85
CA ILE A 30 -15.50 5.55 6.66
C ILE A 30 -16.63 6.57 6.53
N GLY A 31 -16.25 7.85 6.52
CA GLY A 31 -17.10 8.96 6.08
C GLY A 31 -16.65 9.42 4.69
N ALA A 32 -17.54 9.41 3.72
CA ALA A 32 -17.22 9.81 2.35
C ALA A 32 -18.00 11.07 1.95
N SER A 33 -17.33 11.99 1.24
CA SER A 33 -18.02 13.14 0.65
C SER A 33 -19.11 12.69 -0.33
N PRO A 34 -20.18 13.49 -0.52
CA PRO A 34 -21.25 13.16 -1.46
C PRO A 34 -20.74 12.83 -2.87
N GLY A 35 -21.18 11.70 -3.42
CA GLY A 35 -20.78 11.25 -4.76
C GLY A 35 -19.51 10.41 -4.81
N LEU A 36 -18.83 10.20 -3.68
CA LEU A 36 -17.76 9.22 -3.55
C LEU A 36 -18.34 7.90 -3.03
N GLU A 37 -18.13 6.82 -3.78
CA GLU A 37 -18.60 5.49 -3.43
C GLU A 37 -17.42 4.50 -3.43
N PRO A 38 -17.10 3.88 -2.29
CA PRO A 38 -16.03 2.89 -2.23
C PRO A 38 -16.47 1.58 -2.89
N CYS A 39 -15.53 0.80 -3.43
CA CYS A 39 -15.84 -0.56 -3.85
C CYS A 39 -16.28 -1.41 -2.64
N ALA A 40 -17.07 -2.45 -2.89
CA ALA A 40 -17.67 -3.29 -1.86
C ALA A 40 -16.64 -3.96 -0.94
N GLY A 41 -15.42 -4.23 -1.44
CA GLY A 41 -14.33 -4.83 -0.66
C GLY A 41 -13.51 -3.84 0.19
N ASN A 42 -13.69 -2.53 0.03
CA ASN A 42 -12.82 -1.53 0.65
C ASN A 42 -12.79 -1.60 2.18
N LEU A 43 -13.97 -1.61 2.81
CA LEU A 43 -14.07 -1.62 4.27
C LEU A 43 -13.43 -2.89 4.86
N ALA A 44 -13.73 -4.05 4.25
CA ALA A 44 -13.18 -5.33 4.68
C ALA A 44 -11.65 -5.38 4.50
N HIS A 45 -11.11 -4.76 3.43
CA HIS A 45 -9.67 -4.63 3.24
C HIS A 45 -9.03 -3.78 4.33
N MET A 46 -9.56 -2.59 4.61
CA MET A 46 -9.00 -1.69 5.62
C MET A 46 -9.04 -2.28 7.03
N ASP A 47 -10.15 -2.93 7.39
CA ASP A 47 -10.25 -3.66 8.67
C ASP A 47 -9.19 -4.76 8.76
N LEU A 48 -9.07 -5.57 7.72
CA LEU A 48 -8.11 -6.67 7.69
C LEU A 48 -6.67 -6.15 7.73
N PHE A 49 -6.38 -5.03 7.05
CA PHE A 49 -5.08 -4.36 7.12
C PHE A 49 -4.76 -3.93 8.54
N VAL A 50 -5.68 -3.21 9.21
CA VAL A 50 -5.49 -2.75 10.60
C VAL A 50 -5.30 -3.94 11.55
N ALA A 51 -6.09 -5.00 11.41
CA ALA A 51 -5.96 -6.20 12.22
C ALA A 51 -4.59 -6.86 12.08
N ARG A 52 -4.12 -7.01 10.83
CA ARG A 52 -2.81 -7.61 10.52
C ARG A 52 -1.66 -6.74 10.99
N LEU A 53 -1.75 -5.43 10.74
CA LEU A 53 -0.71 -4.50 11.14
C LEU A 53 -0.61 -4.45 12.67
N ALA A 54 -1.74 -4.37 13.39
CA ALA A 54 -1.75 -4.43 14.85
C ALA A 54 -1.12 -5.73 15.39
N ALA A 55 -1.44 -6.87 14.78
CA ALA A 55 -0.86 -8.16 15.15
C ALA A 55 0.66 -8.19 14.93
N GLU A 56 1.14 -7.69 13.79
CA GLU A 56 2.55 -7.54 13.45
C GLU A 56 3.26 -6.62 14.47
N MET A 57 2.64 -5.50 14.83
CA MET A 57 3.14 -4.56 15.84
C MET A 57 3.05 -5.06 17.28
N GLY A 58 2.42 -6.21 17.53
CA GLY A 58 2.20 -6.75 18.88
C GLY A 58 1.27 -5.90 19.74
N VAL A 59 0.35 -5.14 19.12
CA VAL A 59 -0.63 -4.29 19.80
C VAL A 59 -2.06 -4.79 19.56
N THR A 60 -3.01 -4.28 20.33
CA THR A 60 -4.44 -4.58 20.11
C THR A 60 -4.98 -3.64 19.04
N ALA A 61 -5.62 -4.19 18.01
CA ALA A 61 -6.34 -3.38 17.03
C ALA A 61 -7.53 -2.64 17.69
N PRO A 62 -7.78 -1.38 17.35
CA PRO A 62 -8.90 -0.63 17.91
C PRO A 62 -10.24 -1.27 17.53
N THR A 63 -11.24 -1.22 18.41
CA THR A 63 -12.59 -1.73 18.14
C THR A 63 -13.64 -0.84 18.80
N GLY A 64 -14.91 -0.98 18.41
CA GLY A 64 -16.02 -0.26 19.03
C GLY A 64 -15.89 1.26 18.89
N ASP A 65 -15.84 1.97 20.03
CA ASP A 65 -15.74 3.44 20.07
C ASP A 65 -14.32 3.95 19.75
N ASP A 66 -13.29 3.09 19.86
CA ASP A 66 -11.88 3.44 19.62
C ASP A 66 -11.46 3.28 18.15
N ARG A 67 -12.38 2.88 17.26
CA ARG A 67 -12.10 2.67 15.83
C ARG A 67 -11.48 3.88 15.17
N PHE A 68 -10.58 3.62 14.23
CA PHE A 68 -10.02 4.66 13.39
C PHE A 68 -11.07 5.23 12.43
N THR A 69 -10.96 6.53 12.15
CA THR A 69 -11.89 7.22 11.26
C THR A 69 -11.19 7.59 9.97
N PHE A 70 -11.70 7.15 8.83
CA PHE A 70 -11.19 7.53 7.51
C PHE A 70 -12.20 8.44 6.82
N TYR A 71 -11.82 9.69 6.60
CA TYR A 71 -12.59 10.64 5.80
C TYR A 71 -12.06 10.66 4.36
N TRP A 72 -12.85 10.09 3.45
CA TRP A 72 -12.59 10.19 2.01
C TRP A 72 -13.32 11.40 1.45
N LEU A 73 -12.58 12.46 1.15
CA LEU A 73 -13.11 13.75 0.78
C LEU A 73 -12.92 14.02 -0.72
N THR A 74 -13.80 14.83 -1.31
CA THR A 74 -13.49 15.41 -2.63
C THR A 74 -12.26 16.31 -2.52
N PRO A 75 -11.53 16.62 -3.62
CA PRO A 75 -10.39 17.54 -3.54
C PRO A 75 -10.73 18.89 -2.92
N ASP A 76 -11.92 19.44 -3.19
CA ASP A 76 -12.38 20.70 -2.61
C ASP A 76 -12.70 20.55 -1.12
N ASP A 77 -13.45 19.51 -0.74
CA ASP A 77 -13.75 19.23 0.68
C ASP A 77 -12.48 18.94 1.48
N PHE A 78 -11.48 18.29 0.90
CA PHE A 78 -10.20 18.04 1.54
C PHE A 78 -9.49 19.35 1.90
N VAL A 79 -9.46 20.32 0.96
CA VAL A 79 -8.86 21.64 1.19
C VAL A 79 -9.63 22.47 2.22
N ASP A 80 -10.96 22.33 2.25
CA ASP A 80 -11.83 23.17 3.07
C ASP A 80 -12.11 22.60 4.46
N LEU A 81 -12.11 21.27 4.61
CA LEU A 81 -12.56 20.57 5.82
C LEU A 81 -11.46 19.80 6.55
N SER A 82 -10.36 19.45 5.88
CA SER A 82 -9.27 18.72 6.54
C SER A 82 -8.29 19.66 7.27
N PRO A 83 -7.63 19.18 8.33
CA PRO A 83 -6.51 19.88 8.96
C PRO A 83 -5.18 19.71 8.20
N CYS A 84 -5.18 18.95 7.09
CA CYS A 84 -3.97 18.60 6.37
C CYS A 84 -3.40 19.81 5.59
N PRO A 85 -2.08 19.82 5.32
CA PRO A 85 -1.50 20.73 4.34
C PRO A 85 -2.22 20.60 2.98
N ARG A 86 -2.30 21.70 2.22
CA ARG A 86 -3.03 21.71 0.95
C ARG A 86 -2.32 20.95 -0.16
N GLU A 87 -1.03 20.74 0.02
CA GLU A 87 -0.12 20.15 -0.96
C GLU A 87 -0.06 18.62 -0.86
N VAL A 88 -0.67 18.01 0.16
CA VAL A 88 -0.70 16.55 0.34
C VAL A 88 -2.02 15.95 -0.16
N THR A 89 -2.01 14.66 -0.48
CA THR A 89 -3.21 13.89 -0.83
C THR A 89 -3.95 13.39 0.40
N ALA A 90 -3.22 13.17 1.49
CA ALA A 90 -3.77 12.73 2.75
C ALA A 90 -2.86 13.11 3.92
N CYS A 91 -3.41 13.01 5.13
CA CYS A 91 -2.62 12.99 6.35
C CYS A 91 -3.38 12.29 7.47
N THR A 92 -2.62 11.82 8.45
CA THR A 92 -3.13 11.24 9.68
C THR A 92 -2.98 12.23 10.83
N VAL A 93 -4.07 12.48 11.56
CA VAL A 93 -4.09 13.33 12.75
C VAL A 93 -4.78 12.57 13.88
N PHE A 94 -3.99 12.20 14.89
CA PHE A 94 -4.43 11.32 15.99
C PHE A 94 -4.94 9.96 15.48
N ASP A 95 -6.23 9.69 15.64
CA ASP A 95 -6.94 8.46 15.24
C ASP A 95 -7.74 8.61 13.94
N THR A 96 -7.55 9.74 13.25
CA THR A 96 -8.35 10.16 12.11
C THR A 96 -7.46 10.41 10.89
N ILE A 97 -7.85 9.80 9.77
CA ILE A 97 -7.24 9.98 8.46
C ILE A 97 -8.14 10.88 7.64
N TYR A 98 -7.54 11.87 6.97
CA TYR A 98 -8.21 12.68 5.97
C TYR A 98 -7.50 12.44 4.63
N SER A 99 -8.26 12.15 3.58
CA SER A 99 -7.68 11.83 2.27
C SER A 99 -8.59 12.29 1.15
N ASN A 100 -8.01 12.81 0.06
CA ASN A 100 -8.71 13.00 -1.21
C ASN A 100 -8.59 11.81 -2.18
N ALA A 101 -7.89 10.76 -1.76
CA ALA A 101 -7.81 9.47 -2.44
C ALA A 101 -8.53 8.37 -1.64
N ALA A 102 -9.14 7.42 -2.32
CA ALA A 102 -9.75 6.28 -1.63
C ALA A 102 -8.63 5.37 -1.09
N MET A 103 -8.82 4.87 0.13
CA MET A 103 -8.02 3.79 0.72
C MET A 103 -6.50 3.97 0.61
N LEU A 104 -5.92 4.63 1.61
CA LEU A 104 -4.48 4.75 1.73
C LEU A 104 -4.01 3.94 2.92
N ASP A 105 -3.59 2.69 2.65
CA ASP A 105 -2.94 1.83 3.64
C ASP A 105 -1.72 2.54 4.26
N HIS A 106 -1.03 3.39 3.49
CA HIS A 106 0.00 4.32 3.95
C HIS A 106 -0.40 5.11 5.20
N GLU A 107 -1.57 5.76 5.18
CA GLU A 107 -2.05 6.56 6.30
C GLU A 107 -2.51 5.69 7.48
N LEU A 108 -3.01 4.48 7.20
CA LEU A 108 -3.31 3.52 8.26
C LEU A 108 -2.04 3.10 9.03
N VAL A 109 -0.86 3.09 8.39
CA VAL A 109 0.41 2.81 9.09
C VAL A 109 0.79 3.94 10.05
N HIS A 110 0.57 5.20 9.68
CA HIS A 110 0.90 6.34 10.53
C HIS A 110 0.17 6.33 11.88
N LEU A 111 -0.99 5.67 11.96
CA LEU A 111 -1.72 5.44 13.22
C LEU A 111 -0.93 4.58 14.24
N PHE A 112 0.00 3.75 13.76
CA PHE A 112 0.83 2.87 14.59
C PHE A 112 2.26 3.38 14.82
N ALA A 113 2.70 4.38 14.06
CA ALA A 113 4.07 4.89 14.10
C ALA A 113 4.12 6.42 14.18
N HIS A 114 3.71 6.94 15.34
CA HIS A 114 3.79 8.37 15.65
C HIS A 114 5.11 8.72 16.38
N ASP A 115 5.40 10.01 16.50
CA ASP A 115 6.52 10.57 17.29
C ASP A 115 7.94 10.20 16.86
N THR A 116 8.18 10.09 15.55
CA THR A 116 9.53 9.91 14.97
C THR A 116 9.83 10.99 13.93
N SER A 117 11.05 11.02 13.41
CA SER A 117 11.43 11.91 12.30
C SER A 117 10.67 11.56 11.03
N ALA A 118 10.38 12.56 10.18
CA ALA A 118 9.65 12.37 8.93
C ALA A 118 10.19 11.21 8.09
N PHE A 119 11.51 11.11 7.92
CA PHE A 119 12.12 10.02 7.13
C PHE A 119 11.73 8.62 7.63
N PHE A 120 11.77 8.37 8.95
CA PHE A 120 11.42 7.06 9.49
C PHE A 120 9.91 6.82 9.57
N ALA A 121 9.10 7.87 9.78
CA ALA A 121 7.64 7.76 9.73
C ALA A 121 7.17 7.38 8.33
N GLU A 122 7.54 8.20 7.32
CA GLU A 122 7.18 7.96 5.93
C GLU A 122 7.77 6.65 5.41
N GLY A 123 9.03 6.36 5.75
CA GLY A 123 9.66 5.10 5.37
C GLY A 123 8.96 3.88 5.97
N PHE A 124 8.46 3.97 7.20
CA PHE A 124 7.70 2.89 7.80
C PHE A 124 6.34 2.68 7.12
N ALA A 125 5.65 3.78 6.79
CA ALA A 125 4.42 3.74 6.01
C ALA A 125 4.64 3.10 4.64
N VAL A 126 5.66 3.52 3.88
CA VAL A 126 6.00 2.94 2.57
C VAL A 126 6.43 1.47 2.67
N ALA A 127 7.11 1.07 3.75
CA ALA A 127 7.51 -0.33 3.93
C ALA A 127 6.31 -1.28 4.14
N TYR A 128 5.16 -0.77 4.60
CA TYR A 128 3.97 -1.57 4.91
C TYR A 128 2.75 -1.26 4.02
N GLU A 129 2.74 -0.18 3.25
CA GLU A 129 1.57 0.26 2.46
C GLU A 129 1.16 -0.73 1.37
N GLY A 130 2.05 -1.64 0.95
CA GLY A 130 1.76 -2.62 -0.10
C GLY A 130 1.57 -1.97 -1.47
N LEU A 131 0.30 -1.71 -1.79
CA LEU A 131 -0.16 -1.32 -3.11
C LEU A 131 0.24 0.10 -3.52
N GLY A 132 0.59 0.95 -2.55
CA GLY A 132 0.97 2.34 -2.73
C GLY A 132 -0.01 3.16 -3.59
N GLY A 133 0.36 4.38 -3.94
CA GLY A 133 -0.35 5.17 -4.97
C GLY A 133 -0.07 4.67 -6.40
N GLY A 134 0.84 3.70 -6.55
CA GLY A 134 1.50 3.34 -7.80
C GLY A 134 0.96 2.10 -8.50
N VAL A 135 -0.25 1.64 -8.18
CA VAL A 135 -0.91 0.45 -8.81
C VAL A 135 -0.84 0.48 -10.36
N HIS A 136 -0.62 1.65 -10.98
CA HIS A 136 -0.50 1.82 -12.42
C HIS A 136 0.78 2.52 -12.93
N ASP A 137 1.75 2.89 -12.09
CA ASP A 137 2.96 3.57 -12.60
C ASP A 137 4.09 2.57 -12.88
N GLU A 138 4.19 2.14 -14.15
CA GLU A 138 5.32 1.36 -14.66
C GLU A 138 6.69 2.02 -14.37
N ARG A 139 6.73 3.34 -14.10
CA ARG A 139 7.97 4.07 -13.77
C ARG A 139 8.53 3.70 -12.39
N ALA A 140 7.72 3.13 -11.51
CA ALA A 140 8.16 2.63 -10.21
C ALA A 140 9.08 1.39 -10.33
N THR A 141 9.31 0.87 -11.54
CA THR A 141 10.33 -0.18 -11.77
C THR A 141 11.74 0.36 -11.96
N ARG A 142 11.93 1.68 -12.18
CA ARG A 142 13.28 2.22 -12.40
C ARG A 142 14.01 2.32 -11.06
N ILE A 143 15.07 1.53 -10.92
CA ILE A 143 16.10 1.71 -9.88
C ILE A 143 16.70 3.11 -10.05
N THR A 144 16.16 4.11 -9.36
CA THR A 144 16.82 5.40 -9.28
C THR A 144 17.87 5.32 -8.18
N ARG A 145 19.14 5.42 -8.57
CA ARG A 145 20.28 5.47 -7.65
C ARG A 145 20.36 6.88 -7.06
N ARG A 146 19.62 7.11 -5.99
CA ARG A 146 19.70 8.30 -5.16
C ARG A 146 20.43 8.00 -3.87
N ASP A 147 21.19 9.00 -3.42
CA ASP A 147 21.84 9.00 -2.12
C ASP A 147 20.75 9.19 -1.05
N VAL A 148 20.71 8.33 -0.04
CA VAL A 148 19.72 8.40 1.05
C VAL A 148 20.00 9.57 2.01
N TRP A 149 21.25 10.07 2.06
CA TRP A 149 21.65 11.09 3.05
C TRP A 149 20.82 12.38 3.03
N PRO A 150 20.50 12.99 1.86
CA PRO A 150 19.65 14.18 1.81
C PRO A 150 18.25 13.93 2.39
N SER A 151 17.65 12.78 2.06
CA SER A 151 16.32 12.38 2.54
C SER A 151 16.34 12.11 4.05
N LEU A 152 17.32 11.34 4.52
CA LEU A 152 17.50 10.97 5.93
C LEU A 152 17.67 12.17 6.87
N LEU A 153 18.29 13.24 6.37
CA LEU A 153 18.52 14.48 7.13
C LEU A 153 17.44 15.54 6.90
N SER A 154 16.42 15.23 6.10
CA SER A 154 15.32 16.14 5.88
C SER A 154 14.47 16.28 7.16
N VAL A 155 14.25 17.52 7.56
CA VAL A 155 13.36 17.86 8.69
C VAL A 155 11.89 17.85 8.27
N LEU A 156 11.63 18.13 6.98
CA LEU A 156 10.28 18.25 6.44
C LEU A 156 10.00 17.05 5.53
N TRP A 157 8.77 16.55 5.57
CA TRP A 157 8.27 15.49 4.69
C TRP A 157 8.49 15.82 3.20
N ILE A 158 8.42 17.09 2.81
CA ILE A 158 8.66 17.55 1.42
C ILE A 158 10.08 17.22 0.92
N GLY A 159 11.05 17.12 1.83
CA GLY A 159 12.42 16.74 1.47
C GLY A 159 12.72 15.25 1.59
N VAL A 160 11.73 14.44 2.01
CA VAL A 160 11.86 12.99 2.09
C VAL A 160 11.59 12.40 0.71
N ASP A 161 12.55 11.63 0.23
CA ASP A 161 12.37 10.68 -0.86
C ASP A 161 11.73 9.42 -0.28
N TYR A 162 10.43 9.22 -0.58
CA TYR A 162 9.60 8.14 -0.02
C TYR A 162 10.10 6.76 -0.43
N ASP A 163 10.57 6.61 -1.68
CA ASP A 163 11.07 5.34 -2.20
C ASP A 163 12.36 4.93 -1.45
N ASP A 164 13.29 5.87 -1.26
CA ASP A 164 14.52 5.63 -0.50
C ASP A 164 14.23 5.39 0.99
N ALA A 165 13.28 6.13 1.57
CA ALA A 165 12.89 5.97 2.97
C ALA A 165 12.26 4.61 3.23
N GLY A 166 11.30 4.20 2.38
CA GLY A 166 10.64 2.90 2.45
C GLY A 166 11.62 1.75 2.32
N ALA A 167 12.45 1.78 1.28
CA ALA A 167 13.45 0.75 1.06
C ALA A 167 14.47 0.65 2.19
N PHE A 168 14.93 1.78 2.74
CA PHE A 168 15.87 1.77 3.86
C PHE A 168 15.22 1.26 5.15
N VAL A 169 13.99 1.65 5.46
CA VAL A 169 13.28 1.15 6.64
C VAL A 169 13.02 -0.35 6.53
N ALA A 170 12.56 -0.84 5.38
CA ALA A 170 12.41 -2.26 5.13
C ALA A 170 13.73 -3.04 5.31
N TYR A 171 14.85 -2.53 4.78
CA TYR A 171 16.18 -3.08 5.03
C TYR A 171 16.49 -3.19 6.54
N LEU A 172 16.17 -2.15 7.33
CA LEU A 172 16.37 -2.17 8.78
C LEU A 172 15.47 -3.22 9.46
N LEU A 173 14.21 -3.33 9.03
CA LEU A 173 13.26 -4.33 9.53
C LEU A 173 13.74 -5.75 9.25
N ASP A 174 14.24 -6.04 8.05
CA ASP A 174 14.73 -7.36 7.69
C ASP A 174 16.02 -7.71 8.46
N ARG A 175 16.90 -6.73 8.68
CA ARG A 175 18.21 -6.95 9.33
C ARG A 175 18.13 -7.05 10.85
N HIS A 176 17.28 -6.22 11.47
CA HIS A 176 17.22 -6.04 12.92
C HIS A 176 15.91 -6.52 13.54
N GLY A 177 14.89 -6.77 12.73
CA GLY A 177 13.56 -7.14 13.19
C GLY A 177 12.73 -5.93 13.60
N LEU A 178 11.40 -6.09 13.51
CA LEU A 178 10.43 -5.04 13.82
C LEU A 178 10.53 -4.53 15.26
N ALA A 179 10.70 -5.43 16.23
CA ALA A 179 10.75 -5.06 17.64
C ALA A 179 11.90 -4.08 17.96
N GLU A 180 13.09 -4.31 17.39
CA GLU A 180 14.24 -3.42 17.57
C GLU A 180 14.03 -2.09 16.84
N PHE A 181 13.44 -2.13 15.64
CA PHE A 181 13.10 -0.91 14.90
C PHE A 181 12.09 -0.05 15.66
N GLN A 182 10.99 -0.63 16.15
CA GLN A 182 9.99 0.09 16.96
C GLN A 182 10.61 0.67 18.23
N ALA A 183 11.50 -0.07 18.90
CA ALA A 183 12.20 0.43 20.08
C ALA A 183 13.14 1.61 19.76
N ALA A 184 13.59 1.75 18.51
CA ALA A 184 14.41 2.87 18.05
C ALA A 184 13.61 4.12 17.68
N LEU A 185 12.37 3.98 17.17
CA LEU A 185 11.55 5.08 16.64
C LEU A 185 11.46 6.32 17.56
N PRO A 186 11.13 6.19 18.87
CA PRO A 186 11.02 7.35 19.77
C PRO A 186 12.34 8.11 19.99
N HIS A 187 13.47 7.52 19.56
CA HIS A 187 14.80 8.12 19.70
C HIS A 187 15.28 8.83 18.44
N PHE A 188 14.50 8.82 17.35
CA PHE A 188 14.75 9.62 16.17
C PHE A 188 13.90 10.90 16.23
N PRO A 189 14.32 11.96 16.96
CA PRO A 189 13.51 13.16 17.07
C PRO A 189 13.37 13.84 15.70
N LEU A 190 12.29 14.61 15.53
CA LEU A 190 12.01 15.37 14.30
C LEU A 190 13.19 16.22 13.80
N LEU A 191 14.02 16.72 14.72
CA LEU A 191 15.20 17.54 14.44
C LEU A 191 16.52 16.79 14.73
N ALA A 192 16.57 15.48 14.47
CA ALA A 192 17.77 14.69 14.71
C ALA A 192 18.93 15.16 13.82
N SER A 193 20.05 15.52 14.44
CA SER A 193 21.31 15.68 13.70
C SER A 193 21.84 14.31 13.26
N ARG A 194 22.68 14.28 12.22
CA ARG A 194 23.38 13.06 11.79
C ARG A 194 24.07 12.32 12.94
N ALA A 195 24.71 13.03 13.86
CA ALA A 195 25.37 12.44 15.03
C ALA A 195 24.37 11.89 16.07
N GLY A 196 23.17 12.47 16.14
CA GLY A 196 22.07 11.96 16.94
C GLY A 196 21.54 10.64 16.38
N ILE A 197 21.27 10.58 15.07
CA ILE A 197 20.83 9.35 14.39
C ILE A 197 21.89 8.26 14.52
N ASP A 198 23.17 8.56 14.28
CA ASP A 198 24.28 7.59 14.42
C ASP A 198 24.38 7.01 15.84
N ARG A 199 24.12 7.83 16.87
CA ARG A 199 24.09 7.33 18.26
C ARG A 199 22.99 6.29 18.44
N VAL A 200 21.78 6.56 17.97
CA VAL A 200 20.66 5.62 18.07
C VAL A 200 20.99 4.32 17.34
N PHE A 201 21.59 4.40 16.15
CA PHE A 201 22.02 3.21 15.39
C PHE A 201 23.01 2.36 16.18
N ARG A 202 24.02 2.98 16.79
CA ARG A 202 25.00 2.25 17.61
C ARG A 202 24.37 1.62 18.85
N ASP A 203 23.47 2.36 19.49
CA ASP A 203 22.85 1.93 20.75
C ASP A 203 21.79 0.82 20.54
N ARG A 204 21.00 0.90 19.45
CA ARG A 204 19.88 -0.02 19.17
C ARG A 204 20.25 -1.15 18.21
N PHE A 205 20.98 -0.84 17.15
CA PHE A 205 21.29 -1.79 16.09
C PHE A 205 22.71 -2.37 16.19
N GLY A 206 23.56 -1.82 17.06
CA GLY A 206 24.94 -2.28 17.24
C GLY A 206 25.87 -1.96 16.08
N VAL A 207 25.43 -1.11 15.14
CA VAL A 207 26.17 -0.71 13.93
C VAL A 207 26.18 0.81 13.80
N SER A 208 27.12 1.36 13.02
CA SER A 208 27.08 2.79 12.73
C SER A 208 26.07 3.08 11.63
N LEU A 209 25.49 4.29 11.64
CA LEU A 209 24.61 4.73 10.57
C LEU A 209 25.33 4.74 9.21
N ALA A 210 26.61 5.10 9.20
CA ALA A 210 27.40 5.09 7.98
C ALA A 210 27.58 3.67 7.40
N ASP A 211 27.80 2.68 8.26
CA ASP A 211 27.93 1.28 7.84
C ASP A 211 26.59 0.75 7.32
N SER A 212 25.47 1.01 8.03
CA SER A 212 24.14 0.60 7.58
C SER A 212 23.76 1.20 6.22
N VAL A 213 24.04 2.50 6.01
CA VAL A 213 23.77 3.17 4.72
C VAL A 213 24.66 2.59 3.62
N ALA A 214 25.92 2.28 3.91
CA ALA A 214 26.83 1.68 2.94
C ALA A 214 26.40 0.25 2.55
N GLU A 215 26.01 -0.58 3.52
CA GLU A 215 25.49 -1.93 3.30
C GLU A 215 24.19 -1.90 2.48
N PHE A 216 23.21 -1.08 2.88
CA PHE A 216 21.99 -0.87 2.12
C PHE A 216 22.25 -0.43 0.68
N THR A 217 23.15 0.54 0.49
CA THR A 217 23.49 1.03 -0.86
C THR A 217 24.08 -0.07 -1.74
N ALA A 218 24.89 -0.96 -1.17
CA ALA A 218 25.47 -2.09 -1.89
C ALA A 218 24.42 -3.17 -2.20
N GLU A 219 23.47 -3.42 -1.31
CA GLU A 219 22.41 -4.41 -1.50
C GLU A 219 21.36 -3.95 -2.50
N ARG A 220 20.97 -2.67 -2.47
CA ARG A 220 19.99 -2.07 -3.40
C ARG A 220 20.40 -2.17 -4.86
N GLU A 221 21.67 -2.43 -5.16
CA GLU A 221 22.09 -2.73 -6.54
C GLU A 221 21.38 -3.95 -7.13
N ARG A 222 20.86 -4.86 -6.30
CA ARG A 222 20.18 -6.09 -6.70
C ARG A 222 18.69 -6.08 -6.38
N CYS A 223 18.21 -4.97 -5.83
CA CYS A 223 16.93 -4.90 -5.15
C CYS A 223 16.18 -3.60 -5.50
N PRO A 224 15.19 -3.65 -6.41
CA PRO A 224 14.40 -2.45 -6.69
C PRO A 224 13.60 -2.03 -5.45
N HIS A 225 13.32 -0.74 -5.30
CA HIS A 225 12.66 -0.20 -4.10
C HIS A 225 11.30 -0.88 -3.80
N LEU A 226 10.50 -1.18 -4.83
CA LEU A 226 9.24 -1.92 -4.68
C LEU A 226 9.41 -3.35 -4.15
N ALA A 227 10.61 -3.92 -4.27
CA ALA A 227 10.89 -5.24 -3.73
C ALA A 227 11.08 -5.23 -2.21
N TYR A 228 11.28 -4.05 -1.60
CA TYR A 228 11.43 -3.90 -0.15
C TYR A 228 10.10 -3.77 0.61
N ASP A 229 8.97 -3.62 -0.08
CA ASP A 229 7.66 -3.60 0.56
C ASP A 229 7.31 -4.98 1.20
N ARG A 230 6.78 -4.95 2.43
CA ARG A 230 6.39 -6.13 3.23
C ARG A 230 5.15 -6.86 2.69
N LYS A 231 4.36 -6.23 1.82
CA LYS A 231 3.25 -6.85 1.08
C LYS A 231 2.23 -7.54 2.00
N LEU A 232 1.92 -6.89 3.14
CA LEU A 232 1.14 -7.46 4.24
C LEU A 232 -0.25 -7.97 3.79
N MET A 233 -0.86 -7.30 2.81
CA MET A 233 -2.17 -7.70 2.29
C MET A 233 -2.05 -8.72 1.17
N GLU A 234 -1.13 -8.46 0.26
CA GLU A 234 -0.92 -9.19 -0.98
C GLU A 234 -0.46 -10.63 -0.75
N CYS A 235 0.42 -10.84 0.23
CA CYS A 235 1.01 -12.14 0.51
C CYS A 235 0.20 -13.04 1.43
N ASP A 236 -0.76 -12.45 2.14
CA ASP A 236 -1.77 -13.17 2.91
C ASP A 236 -3.17 -13.06 2.26
N ALA A 237 -3.23 -12.67 0.99
CA ALA A 237 -4.45 -12.68 0.21
C ALA A 237 -4.97 -14.13 0.05
N PRO A 238 -6.29 -14.32 -0.24
CA PRO A 238 -6.87 -15.65 -0.42
C PRO A 238 -6.06 -16.52 -1.38
N ARG A 239 -5.64 -17.68 -0.88
CA ARG A 239 -4.79 -18.60 -1.62
C ARG A 239 -5.57 -19.37 -2.68
N ILE A 240 -4.99 -19.42 -3.87
CA ILE A 240 -5.47 -20.23 -4.97
C ILE A 240 -5.16 -21.71 -4.70
N ALA A 241 -6.18 -22.54 -4.83
CA ALA A 241 -6.02 -23.98 -4.86
C ALA A 241 -5.62 -24.41 -6.28
N TRP A 242 -4.36 -24.79 -6.46
CA TRP A 242 -3.85 -25.35 -7.72
C TRP A 242 -2.89 -26.53 -7.46
N ASP A 243 -2.70 -27.36 -8.47
CA ASP A 243 -1.90 -28.58 -8.40
C ASP A 243 -0.42 -28.39 -8.81
N GLY A 244 -0.02 -27.14 -9.07
CA GLY A 244 1.31 -26.80 -9.57
C GLY A 244 1.50 -27.02 -11.08
N ARG A 245 0.48 -27.48 -11.80
CA ARG A 245 0.54 -27.70 -13.26
C ARG A 245 -0.26 -26.67 -14.03
N ARG A 246 -1.54 -26.50 -13.71
CA ARG A 246 -2.40 -25.50 -14.37
C ARG A 246 -3.45 -24.97 -13.42
N TYR A 247 -3.60 -23.66 -13.42
CA TYR A 247 -4.75 -22.99 -12.84
C TYR A 247 -5.40 -22.09 -13.89
N ALA A 248 -6.73 -21.98 -13.85
CA ALA A 248 -7.47 -21.03 -14.64
C ALA A 248 -8.70 -20.56 -13.87
N GLU A 249 -9.02 -19.28 -13.99
CA GLU A 249 -10.18 -18.65 -13.38
C GLU A 249 -10.88 -17.76 -14.40
N TYR A 250 -12.21 -17.72 -14.31
CA TYR A 250 -13.02 -16.70 -14.98
C TYR A 250 -13.71 -15.85 -13.91
N ARG A 251 -13.66 -14.53 -14.08
CA ARG A 251 -14.11 -13.57 -13.08
C ARG A 251 -14.65 -12.28 -13.71
N ARG A 252 -15.58 -11.64 -13.01
CA ARG A 252 -15.97 -10.24 -13.22
C ARG A 252 -15.13 -9.33 -12.33
N LEU A 253 -14.57 -8.28 -12.89
CA LEU A 253 -13.89 -7.17 -12.20
C LEU A 253 -14.84 -5.97 -12.24
N ALA A 254 -15.48 -5.70 -11.11
CA ALA A 254 -16.43 -4.60 -10.93
C ALA A 254 -16.42 -4.15 -9.47
N ALA A 255 -16.76 -2.88 -9.22
CA ALA A 255 -16.68 -2.27 -7.89
C ALA A 255 -17.65 -2.89 -6.87
N ASP A 256 -18.71 -3.56 -7.33
CA ASP A 256 -19.71 -4.23 -6.50
C ASP A 256 -19.30 -5.65 -6.10
N GLU A 257 -18.18 -6.18 -6.61
CA GLU A 257 -17.65 -7.48 -6.19
C GLU A 257 -17.08 -7.38 -4.76
N PRO A 258 -17.35 -8.36 -3.87
CA PRO A 258 -17.06 -8.25 -2.44
C PRO A 258 -15.56 -8.21 -2.10
N ASP A 259 -14.69 -8.58 -3.04
CA ASP A 259 -13.24 -8.55 -2.89
C ASP A 259 -12.56 -7.56 -3.85
N ALA A 260 -13.35 -6.70 -4.52
CA ALA A 260 -12.84 -5.60 -5.30
C ALA A 260 -12.52 -4.40 -4.41
N ILE A 261 -11.33 -3.84 -4.64
CA ILE A 261 -10.74 -2.76 -3.86
C ILE A 261 -10.49 -1.56 -4.78
N GLY A 262 -10.94 -0.36 -4.39
CA GLY A 262 -10.73 0.87 -5.15
C GLY A 262 -11.80 1.94 -4.91
N PRO A 263 -11.77 3.09 -5.61
CA PRO A 263 -10.89 3.40 -6.73
C PRO A 263 -9.47 3.79 -6.30
N PHE A 264 -8.45 3.17 -6.91
CA PHE A 264 -7.07 3.65 -6.85
C PHE A 264 -6.85 4.74 -7.91
N GLY A 265 -6.16 5.81 -7.54
CA GLY A 265 -5.96 6.95 -8.42
C GLY A 265 -7.30 7.51 -8.89
N ARG A 266 -7.59 7.41 -10.19
CA ARG A 266 -8.82 7.96 -10.77
C ARG A 266 -9.98 6.96 -10.83
N ASP A 267 -9.69 5.71 -11.13
CA ASP A 267 -10.67 4.68 -11.48
C ASP A 267 -10.07 3.26 -11.45
N GLY A 268 -8.88 3.07 -10.90
CA GLY A 268 -8.24 1.76 -10.79
C GLY A 268 -8.98 0.87 -9.79
N LEU A 269 -9.07 -0.41 -10.09
CA LEU A 269 -9.65 -1.42 -9.21
C LEU A 269 -8.66 -2.57 -9.08
N LEU A 270 -8.59 -3.17 -7.90
CA LEU A 270 -7.74 -4.32 -7.64
C LEU A 270 -8.51 -5.47 -7.00
N VAL A 271 -8.13 -6.69 -7.38
CA VAL A 271 -8.44 -7.90 -6.64
C VAL A 271 -7.15 -8.64 -6.32
N LEU A 272 -6.99 -9.04 -5.06
CA LEU A 272 -5.82 -9.74 -4.56
C LEU A 272 -6.05 -11.24 -4.44
N ARG A 273 -5.05 -12.02 -4.86
CA ARG A 273 -4.94 -13.47 -4.64
C ARG A 273 -3.50 -13.81 -4.28
N SER A 274 -3.29 -15.01 -3.73
CA SER A 274 -1.95 -15.57 -3.56
C SER A 274 -1.85 -16.96 -4.18
N ILE A 275 -0.64 -17.33 -4.61
CA ILE A 275 -0.34 -18.62 -5.20
C ILE A 275 1.01 -19.11 -4.68
N ASP A 276 1.11 -20.40 -4.36
CA ASP A 276 2.40 -21.00 -3.99
C ASP A 276 2.95 -21.75 -5.22
N ILE A 277 4.06 -21.26 -5.74
CA ILE A 277 4.83 -21.88 -6.82
C ILE A 277 5.66 -23.03 -6.22
N PRO A 278 5.45 -24.29 -6.66
CA PRO A 278 6.08 -25.43 -5.99
C PRO A 278 7.57 -25.57 -6.31
N GLU A 279 8.00 -25.17 -7.52
CA GLU A 279 9.35 -25.38 -8.04
C GLU A 279 9.72 -24.18 -8.92
N ASP A 280 11.01 -23.83 -8.95
CA ASP A 280 11.53 -22.85 -9.91
C ASP A 280 11.23 -23.32 -11.34
N GLY A 281 10.87 -22.41 -12.23
CA GLY A 281 10.82 -22.69 -13.66
C GLY A 281 10.02 -21.69 -14.49
N THR A 282 9.83 -22.06 -15.75
CA THR A 282 9.06 -21.26 -16.71
C THR A 282 7.57 -21.57 -16.60
N TYR A 283 6.79 -20.51 -16.48
CA TYR A 283 5.33 -20.54 -16.46
C TYR A 283 4.77 -19.72 -17.62
N GLU A 284 3.66 -20.17 -18.18
CA GLU A 284 2.90 -19.44 -19.18
C GLU A 284 1.69 -18.79 -18.50
N LEU A 285 1.65 -17.46 -18.54
CA LEU A 285 0.53 -16.63 -18.13
C LEU A 285 -0.33 -16.28 -19.34
N GLU A 286 -1.64 -16.39 -19.22
CA GLU A 286 -2.57 -16.00 -20.28
C GLU A 286 -3.72 -15.20 -19.68
N ILE A 287 -4.10 -14.09 -20.31
CA ILE A 287 -5.28 -13.29 -19.95
C ILE A 287 -6.15 -13.10 -21.19
N VAL A 288 -7.43 -13.45 -21.07
CA VAL A 288 -8.45 -13.26 -22.09
C VAL A 288 -9.54 -12.35 -21.52
N VAL A 289 -9.82 -11.26 -22.23
CA VAL A 289 -10.84 -10.28 -21.82
C VAL A 289 -12.02 -10.35 -22.78
N ASP A 290 -13.25 -10.32 -22.23
CA ASP A 290 -14.46 -10.31 -23.05
C ASP A 290 -14.50 -9.01 -23.90
N PRO A 291 -14.49 -9.11 -25.24
CA PRO A 291 -14.41 -7.96 -26.13
C PRO A 291 -15.66 -7.07 -26.11
N ARG A 292 -16.74 -7.48 -25.43
CA ARG A 292 -18.01 -6.72 -25.37
C ARG A 292 -17.94 -5.42 -24.57
N VAL A 293 -16.76 -5.07 -24.07
CA VAL A 293 -16.51 -3.89 -23.24
C VAL A 293 -16.03 -2.68 -24.07
N THR A 294 -15.76 -2.85 -25.37
CA THR A 294 -15.04 -1.85 -26.18
C THR A 294 -15.90 -1.04 -27.15
N ASP A 295 -17.10 -0.59 -26.78
CA ASP A 295 -17.80 0.45 -27.54
C ASP A 295 -17.20 1.84 -27.22
N GLY A 296 -16.01 2.08 -27.77
CA GLY A 296 -15.55 3.42 -28.14
C GLY A 296 -14.49 4.09 -27.27
N VAL A 297 -14.21 3.63 -26.05
CA VAL A 297 -13.22 4.29 -25.18
C VAL A 297 -12.50 3.27 -24.28
N VAL A 298 -11.47 2.59 -24.81
CA VAL A 298 -10.61 1.70 -24.01
C VAL A 298 -9.56 2.54 -23.29
N PHE A 299 -9.90 3.10 -22.12
CA PHE A 299 -8.90 3.76 -21.27
C PHE A 299 -8.19 2.79 -20.31
N PHE A 300 -8.72 1.58 -20.11
CA PHE A 300 -8.15 0.62 -19.17
C PHE A 300 -8.10 -0.78 -19.78
N ARG A 301 -6.93 -1.41 -19.76
CA ARG A 301 -6.75 -2.82 -20.10
C ARG A 301 -6.57 -3.59 -18.80
N PRO A 302 -7.38 -4.63 -18.52
CA PRO A 302 -7.12 -5.48 -17.38
C PRO A 302 -5.73 -6.10 -17.47
N THR A 303 -5.02 -6.12 -16.36
CA THR A 303 -3.70 -6.75 -16.24
C THR A 303 -3.69 -7.72 -15.08
N VAL A 304 -2.79 -8.70 -15.15
CA VAL A 304 -2.42 -9.50 -13.99
C VAL A 304 -0.95 -9.23 -13.71
N SER A 305 -0.64 -8.89 -12.47
CA SER A 305 0.75 -8.88 -12.01
C SER A 305 1.03 -10.00 -11.01
N VAL A 306 2.16 -10.66 -11.20
CA VAL A 306 2.69 -11.68 -10.29
C VAL A 306 3.89 -11.08 -9.56
N VAL A 307 3.84 -11.07 -8.24
CA VAL A 307 4.87 -10.48 -7.38
C VAL A 307 5.27 -11.51 -6.33
N GLY A 308 6.56 -11.75 -6.11
CA GLY A 308 7.00 -12.64 -5.05
C GLY A 308 6.65 -12.10 -3.65
N CYS A 309 6.54 -13.02 -2.69
CA CYS A 309 6.23 -12.73 -1.28
C CYS A 309 7.44 -12.85 -0.34
N GLY A 310 8.64 -12.76 -0.88
CA GLY A 310 9.88 -12.48 -0.18
C GLY A 310 10.24 -10.99 -0.29
N GLY A 311 11.00 -10.50 0.69
CA GLY A 311 11.72 -9.25 0.51
C GLY A 311 12.65 -9.36 -0.70
N CYS A 312 13.08 -8.24 -1.27
CA CYS A 312 14.02 -8.21 -2.37
C CYS A 312 13.75 -9.17 -3.55
N ASP A 313 12.49 -9.43 -3.84
CA ASP A 313 12.11 -10.29 -4.96
C ASP A 313 12.29 -9.61 -6.33
N ASP A 314 12.25 -10.44 -7.37
CA ASP A 314 12.34 -10.01 -8.77
C ASP A 314 11.23 -8.99 -9.11
N GLU A 315 11.47 -8.17 -10.13
CA GLU A 315 10.50 -7.17 -10.59
C GLU A 315 9.11 -7.79 -10.84
N PRO A 316 8.02 -7.07 -10.52
CA PRO A 316 6.67 -7.56 -10.74
C PRO A 316 6.49 -7.93 -12.20
N VAL A 317 6.05 -9.16 -12.44
CA VAL A 317 5.76 -9.64 -13.78
C VAL A 317 4.36 -9.15 -14.15
N VAL A 318 4.29 -8.04 -14.89
CA VAL A 318 3.02 -7.50 -15.40
C VAL A 318 2.70 -8.12 -16.75
N HIS A 319 1.50 -8.67 -16.89
CA HIS A 319 1.02 -9.23 -18.15
C HIS A 319 -0.26 -8.52 -18.59
N GLU A 320 -0.25 -8.05 -19.83
CA GLU A 320 -1.40 -7.50 -20.53
C GLU A 320 -2.03 -8.53 -21.46
N THR A 321 -3.25 -8.26 -21.89
CA THR A 321 -4.10 -9.16 -22.69
C THR A 321 -3.50 -9.53 -24.06
N ASP A 322 -4.10 -10.53 -24.70
CA ASP A 322 -4.03 -10.86 -26.14
C ASP A 322 -2.97 -11.88 -26.58
N GLN A 323 -2.00 -12.26 -25.74
CA GLN A 323 -1.07 -13.37 -26.03
C GLN A 323 -0.61 -14.05 -24.75
N ALA A 324 -0.42 -15.37 -24.77
CA ALA A 324 0.23 -16.05 -23.65
C ALA A 324 1.70 -15.58 -23.52
N ARG A 325 2.16 -15.32 -22.29
CA ARG A 325 3.53 -14.87 -21.98
C ARG A 325 4.23 -15.89 -21.11
N ARG A 326 5.44 -16.29 -21.51
CA ARG A 326 6.34 -17.10 -20.67
C ARG A 326 7.11 -16.21 -19.70
N VAL A 327 7.16 -16.64 -18.45
CA VAL A 327 7.77 -15.91 -17.33
C VAL A 327 8.53 -16.90 -16.45
N GLU A 328 9.67 -16.50 -15.93
CA GLU A 328 10.39 -17.29 -14.92
C GLU A 328 9.83 -16.94 -13.55
N LEU A 329 9.40 -17.95 -12.79
CA LEU A 329 8.98 -17.78 -11.39
C LEU A 329 9.83 -18.68 -10.51
N ARG A 330 10.18 -18.18 -9.33
CA ARG A 330 10.84 -18.95 -8.29
C ARG A 330 9.81 -19.74 -7.49
N ALA A 331 10.24 -20.82 -6.85
CA ALA A 331 9.45 -21.51 -5.86
C ALA A 331 9.16 -20.58 -4.67
N GLY A 332 7.96 -20.72 -4.10
CA GLY A 332 7.52 -19.93 -2.97
C GLY A 332 6.20 -19.21 -3.23
N ARG A 333 5.78 -18.41 -2.24
CA ARG A 333 4.53 -17.67 -2.33
C ARG A 333 4.69 -16.44 -3.22
N HIS A 334 3.66 -16.19 -4.03
CA HIS A 334 3.53 -15.02 -4.86
C HIS A 334 2.14 -14.39 -4.65
N SER A 335 2.07 -13.07 -4.67
CA SER A 335 0.83 -12.34 -4.84
C SER A 335 0.46 -12.26 -6.32
N LEU A 336 -0.83 -12.37 -6.56
CA LEU A 336 -1.47 -12.18 -7.85
C LEU A 336 -2.41 -11.00 -7.72
N ARG A 337 -2.16 -9.96 -8.51
CA ARG A 337 -2.94 -8.72 -8.49
C ARG A 337 -3.68 -8.62 -9.82
N LEU A 338 -5.01 -8.72 -9.78
CA LEU A 338 -5.85 -8.51 -10.96
C LEU A 338 -6.29 -7.04 -10.97
N HIS A 339 -5.91 -6.33 -12.03
CA HIS A 339 -6.20 -4.92 -12.18
C HIS A 339 -7.40 -4.74 -13.10
N GLY A 340 -8.32 -3.87 -12.70
CA GLY A 340 -9.53 -3.50 -13.43
C GLY A 340 -9.83 -2.02 -13.32
N SER A 341 -11.02 -1.62 -13.76
CA SER A 341 -11.51 -0.25 -13.57
C SER A 341 -12.86 -0.23 -12.87
N THR A 342 -13.05 0.72 -11.97
CA THR A 342 -14.36 0.97 -11.33
C THR A 342 -15.40 1.54 -12.30
N ARG A 343 -14.99 2.03 -13.48
CA ARG A 343 -15.90 2.59 -14.49
C ARG A 343 -16.52 1.55 -15.40
N VAL A 344 -15.92 0.36 -15.46
CA VAL A 344 -16.23 -0.61 -16.50
C VAL A 344 -16.17 -2.02 -15.97
N ASP A 345 -17.34 -2.65 -15.91
CA ASP A 345 -17.49 -4.07 -15.62
C ASP A 345 -16.75 -4.91 -16.66
N THR A 346 -15.64 -5.51 -16.24
CA THR A 346 -14.83 -6.30 -17.16
C THR A 346 -14.88 -7.77 -16.78
N ARG A 347 -15.01 -8.65 -17.78
CA ARG A 347 -14.95 -10.09 -17.58
C ARG A 347 -13.60 -10.59 -18.08
N VAL A 348 -12.86 -11.21 -17.19
CA VAL A 348 -11.51 -11.70 -17.45
C VAL A 348 -11.48 -13.20 -17.19
N ALA A 349 -10.90 -13.95 -18.13
CA ALA A 349 -10.34 -15.25 -17.85
C ALA A 349 -8.83 -15.09 -17.74
N TRP A 350 -8.21 -15.71 -16.75
CA TRP A 350 -6.75 -15.77 -16.69
C TRP A 350 -6.31 -17.19 -16.34
N SER A 351 -5.10 -17.55 -16.76
CA SER A 351 -4.51 -18.83 -16.43
C SER A 351 -3.01 -18.74 -16.20
N ILE A 352 -2.49 -19.68 -15.41
CA ILE A 352 -1.07 -19.94 -15.22
C ILE A 352 -0.83 -21.43 -15.47
N THR A 353 0.11 -21.76 -16.35
CA THR A 353 0.43 -23.14 -16.72
C THR A 353 1.94 -23.35 -16.63
N ARG A 354 2.38 -24.40 -15.94
CA ARG A 354 3.79 -24.78 -15.94
C ARG A 354 4.19 -25.24 -17.33
N VAL A 355 5.30 -24.73 -17.84
CA VAL A 355 5.90 -25.20 -19.10
C VAL A 355 6.89 -26.31 -18.76
N ASP A 356 6.59 -27.54 -19.20
CA ASP A 356 7.54 -28.65 -19.12
C ASP A 356 8.67 -28.35 -20.11
N ASP A 357 9.74 -27.69 -19.68
CA ASP A 357 10.84 -27.35 -20.57
C ASP A 357 11.61 -28.65 -20.91
N PRO A 358 11.65 -29.09 -22.19
CA PRO A 358 12.22 -30.38 -22.54
C PRO A 358 13.76 -30.38 -22.53
N THR A 359 14.42 -29.29 -22.13
CA THR A 359 15.87 -29.15 -22.23
C THR A 359 16.47 -28.45 -21.00
N PRO A 360 17.32 -29.14 -20.21
CA PRO A 360 18.11 -28.46 -19.18
C PRO A 360 19.13 -27.53 -19.84
N ARG A 361 19.21 -26.28 -19.37
CA ARG A 361 20.27 -25.33 -19.75
C ARG A 361 21.60 -25.68 -19.11
#